data_AF-A0A2N1Q0S9-F1
#
_entry.id   AF-A0A2N1Q0S9-F1
#
_cell.length_a   1.000
_cell.length_b   1.000
_cell.length_c   1.000
_cell.angle_alpha   90.00
_cell.angle_beta   90.00
_cell.angle_gamma   90.00
#
_symmetry.space_group_name_H-M   'P 1'
#
loop_
_entity.id
_entity.type
_entity.pdbx_description
1 polymer ?
#
loop_
_entity_poly.entity_id
_entity_poly.type
_entity_poly.pdbx_seq_one_letter_code
_entity_poly.pdbx_strand_id
1 'polypeptide(L)'
;MSGEILKRSTIYYLVRGVIMDQFVKELRQALKKHFYQEEVDDICAYYEEMIYERKAQGEKIDDILSDYRVKDIIRDMLPEVVLKRTTTSKNIVKSNSLLVGLLISTPLLLPLGIAYIVSISVFFAMIVTGASLIFSGVVVIFTFIVQALLAWGSTSTVFLTLGIGFITAAVLMLVGNIMIYVFKKLMMTLILATSRLAKKIGGKKHESI
;
A
#
# COMPACT_ATOMS: atom_id res chain seq x y z
N MET A 1 -7.28 -43.58 70.15
CA MET A 1 -7.91 -43.49 68.81
C MET A 1 -7.64 -42.19 68.03
N SER A 2 -7.20 -41.09 68.66
CA SER A 2 -7.00 -39.79 67.97
C SER A 2 -5.74 -39.71 67.08
N GLY A 3 -4.66 -40.44 67.41
CA GLY A 3 -3.37 -40.35 66.71
C GLY A 3 -3.29 -41.01 65.33
N GLU A 4 -4.04 -42.09 65.07
CA GLU A 4 -4.03 -42.77 63.76
C GLU A 4 -4.81 -42.00 62.69
N ILE A 5 -5.87 -41.29 63.08
CA ILE A 5 -6.74 -40.54 62.15
C ILE A 5 -6.00 -39.30 61.62
N LEU A 6 -5.27 -38.60 62.48
CA LEU A 6 -4.41 -37.48 62.08
C LEU A 6 -3.27 -37.93 61.16
N LYS A 7 -2.65 -39.09 61.43
CA LYS A 7 -1.56 -39.63 60.58
C LYS A 7 -2.07 -40.04 59.19
N ARG A 8 -3.26 -40.65 59.09
CA ARG A 8 -3.90 -40.99 57.81
C ARG A 8 -4.35 -39.76 57.02
N SER A 9 -4.85 -38.72 57.70
CA SER A 9 -5.21 -37.43 57.09
C SER A 9 -4.00 -36.76 56.43
N THR A 10 -2.88 -36.60 57.15
CA THR A 10 -1.69 -35.93 56.63
C THR A 10 -1.06 -36.67 55.44
N ILE A 11 -1.05 -38.01 55.47
CA ILE A 11 -0.59 -38.83 54.33
C ILE A 11 -1.51 -38.64 53.11
N TYR A 12 -2.82 -38.54 53.31
CA TYR A 12 -3.77 -38.29 52.23
C TYR A 12 -3.55 -36.95 51.52
N TYR A 13 -3.28 -35.88 52.28
CA TYR A 13 -3.01 -34.55 51.69
C TYR A 13 -1.67 -34.49 50.96
N LEU A 14 -0.64 -35.16 51.48
CA LEU A 14 0.68 -35.25 50.83
C LEU A 14 0.61 -36.04 49.51
N VAL A 15 -0.06 -37.19 49.50
CA VAL A 15 -0.20 -38.01 48.29
C VAL A 15 -0.99 -37.27 47.21
N ARG A 16 -2.04 -36.53 47.57
CA ARG A 16 -2.82 -35.73 46.61
C ARG A 16 -2.08 -34.53 46.03
N GLY A 17 -1.18 -33.89 46.80
CA GLY A 17 -0.30 -32.85 46.28
C GLY A 17 0.67 -33.39 45.22
N VAL A 18 1.27 -34.56 45.49
CA VAL A 18 2.21 -35.21 44.58
C VAL A 18 1.55 -35.63 43.25
N ILE A 19 0.29 -36.05 43.27
CA ILE A 19 -0.44 -36.43 42.04
C ILE A 19 -0.66 -35.21 41.13
N MET A 20 -0.97 -34.04 41.69
CA MET A 20 -1.12 -32.79 40.96
C MET A 20 0.20 -32.37 40.31
N ASP A 21 1.28 -32.35 41.08
CA ASP A 21 2.60 -31.98 40.58
C ASP A 21 3.05 -32.89 39.43
N GLN A 22 2.70 -34.18 39.51
CA GLN A 22 2.99 -35.15 38.47
C GLN A 22 2.19 -34.89 37.19
N PHE A 23 0.91 -34.55 37.30
CA PHE A 23 0.07 -34.19 36.15
C PHE A 23 0.59 -32.94 35.44
N VAL A 24 0.86 -31.86 36.18
CA VAL A 24 1.38 -30.61 35.61
C VAL A 24 2.74 -30.84 34.95
N LYS A 25 3.59 -31.68 35.55
CA LYS A 25 4.88 -32.06 34.96
C LYS A 25 4.72 -32.85 33.65
N GLU A 26 3.78 -33.77 33.58
CA GLU A 26 3.46 -34.54 32.37
C GLU A 26 2.91 -33.62 31.27
N LEU A 27 1.95 -32.75 31.61
CA LEU A 27 1.38 -31.75 30.71
C LEU A 27 2.48 -30.84 30.15
N ARG A 28 3.34 -30.31 31.00
CA ARG A 28 4.48 -29.46 30.62
C ARG A 28 5.44 -30.18 29.66
N GLN A 29 5.77 -31.44 29.92
CA GLN A 29 6.65 -32.21 29.02
C GLN A 29 6.02 -32.46 27.65
N ALA A 30 4.71 -32.69 27.62
CA ALA A 30 3.99 -32.93 26.37
C ALA A 30 3.81 -31.64 25.56
N LEU A 31 3.53 -30.51 26.22
CA LEU A 31 3.38 -29.19 25.58
C LEU A 31 4.71 -28.67 24.99
N LYS A 32 5.85 -28.91 25.65
CA LYS A 32 7.19 -28.50 25.16
C LYS A 32 7.53 -29.01 23.74
N LYS A 33 6.87 -30.06 23.26
CA LYS A 33 7.06 -30.60 21.91
C LYS A 33 6.41 -29.75 20.82
N HIS A 34 5.45 -28.89 21.17
CA HIS A 34 4.59 -28.17 20.22
C HIS A 34 4.56 -26.65 20.45
N PHE A 35 4.87 -26.18 21.67
CA PHE A 35 4.72 -24.79 22.10
C PHE A 35 6.04 -24.15 22.54
N TYR A 36 6.13 -22.82 22.49
CA TYR A 36 7.26 -22.06 23.03
C TYR A 36 7.20 -22.02 24.57
N GLN A 37 8.34 -21.79 25.22
CA GLN A 37 8.44 -21.90 26.68
C GLN A 37 7.44 -21.01 27.43
N GLU A 38 7.23 -19.77 26.98
CA GLU A 38 6.26 -18.82 27.57
C GLU A 38 4.82 -19.34 27.45
N GLU A 39 4.44 -19.88 26.29
CA GLU A 39 3.09 -20.44 26.06
C GLU A 39 2.88 -21.72 26.87
N VAL A 40 3.92 -22.54 27.05
CA VAL A 40 3.85 -23.72 27.92
C VAL A 40 3.56 -23.30 29.36
N ASP A 41 4.21 -22.24 29.84
CA ASP A 41 4.02 -21.71 31.19
C ASP A 41 2.60 -21.18 31.39
N ASP A 42 2.08 -20.40 30.43
CA ASP A 42 0.70 -19.89 30.44
C ASP A 42 -0.34 -21.03 30.47
N ILE A 43 -0.18 -22.03 29.60
CA ILE A 43 -1.12 -23.16 29.52
C ILE A 43 -1.09 -23.97 30.81
N CYS A 44 0.10 -24.23 31.38
CA CYS A 44 0.21 -24.96 32.64
C CYS A 44 -0.47 -24.19 33.79
N ALA A 45 -0.25 -22.89 33.88
CA ALA A 45 -0.85 -22.05 34.92
C ALA A 45 -2.38 -22.03 34.83
N TYR A 46 -2.95 -21.94 33.63
CA TYR A 46 -4.39 -21.97 33.41
C TYR A 46 -5.05 -23.26 33.91
N TYR A 47 -4.49 -24.42 33.55
CA TYR A 47 -5.04 -25.70 34.00
C TYR A 47 -4.79 -25.95 35.49
N GLU A 48 -3.67 -25.48 36.02
CA GLU A 48 -3.39 -25.53 37.45
C GLU A 48 -4.43 -24.73 38.25
N GLU A 49 -4.71 -23.49 37.85
CA GLU A 49 -5.76 -22.65 38.45
C GLU A 49 -7.13 -23.33 38.38
N MET A 50 -7.50 -23.88 37.22
CA MET A 50 -8.78 -24.56 37.03
C MET A 50 -8.96 -25.80 37.91
N ILE A 51 -7.91 -26.60 38.06
CA ILE A 51 -7.95 -27.78 38.92
C ILE A 51 -7.99 -27.36 40.41
N TYR A 52 -7.30 -26.28 40.79
CA TYR A 52 -7.38 -25.73 42.16
C TYR A 52 -8.76 -25.19 42.49
N GLU A 53 -9.43 -24.50 41.57
CA GLU A 53 -10.80 -24.01 41.77
C GLU A 53 -11.78 -25.17 42.00
N ARG A 54 -11.76 -26.20 41.14
CA ARG A 54 -12.62 -27.39 41.29
C ARG A 54 -12.34 -28.15 42.59
N LYS A 55 -11.07 -28.22 42.99
CA LYS A 55 -10.68 -28.78 44.29
C LYS A 55 -11.22 -27.95 45.45
N ALA A 56 -11.20 -26.61 45.36
CA ALA A 56 -11.75 -25.72 46.37
C ALA A 56 -13.28 -25.86 46.51
N GLN A 57 -13.97 -26.25 45.43
CA GLN A 57 -15.40 -26.58 45.42
C GLN A 57 -15.71 -27.95 46.05
N GLY A 58 -14.70 -28.71 46.47
CA GLY A 58 -14.86 -29.98 47.19
C GLY A 58 -14.79 -31.23 46.31
N GLU A 59 -14.45 -31.10 45.03
CA GLU A 59 -14.24 -32.24 44.14
C GLU A 59 -12.96 -33.01 44.51
N LYS A 60 -12.97 -34.34 44.31
CA LYS A 60 -11.79 -35.17 44.53
C LYS A 60 -10.81 -35.01 43.37
N ILE A 61 -9.52 -34.85 43.69
CA ILE A 61 -8.47 -34.66 42.67
C ILE A 61 -8.44 -35.78 41.63
N ASP A 62 -8.73 -37.01 42.02
CA ASP A 62 -8.71 -38.17 41.15
C ASP A 62 -9.82 -38.10 40.09
N ASP A 63 -10.99 -37.57 40.47
CA ASP A 63 -12.13 -37.38 39.58
C ASP A 63 -11.85 -36.21 38.62
N ILE A 64 -11.32 -35.09 39.13
CA ILE A 64 -10.96 -33.92 38.32
C ILE A 64 -9.92 -34.29 37.25
N LEU A 65 -8.86 -35.00 37.63
CA LEU A 65 -7.80 -35.38 36.71
C LEU A 65 -8.26 -36.44 35.69
N SER A 66 -9.29 -37.22 36.01
CA SER A 66 -9.86 -38.19 35.07
C SER A 66 -10.60 -37.52 33.90
N ASP A 67 -11.12 -36.30 34.11
CA ASP A 67 -11.74 -35.49 33.06
C ASP A 67 -10.70 -34.94 32.06
N TYR A 68 -9.44 -34.79 32.49
CA TYR A 68 -8.40 -34.16 31.69
C TYR A 68 -7.45 -35.18 31.07
N ARG A 69 -7.40 -35.19 29.73
CA ARG A 69 -6.42 -35.96 28.97
C ARG A 69 -5.42 -35.03 28.32
N VAL A 70 -4.14 -35.20 28.64
CA VAL A 70 -3.02 -34.36 28.13
C VAL A 70 -3.04 -34.23 26.59
N LYS A 71 -3.37 -35.30 25.88
CA LYS A 71 -3.46 -35.29 24.41
C LYS A 71 -4.59 -34.41 23.87
N ASP A 72 -5.74 -34.40 24.57
CA ASP A 72 -6.90 -33.61 24.18
C ASP A 72 -6.62 -32.11 24.45
N ILE A 73 -5.99 -31.78 25.58
CA ILE A 73 -5.52 -30.42 25.88
C ILE A 73 -4.59 -29.87 24.79
N ILE A 74 -3.61 -30.67 24.34
CA ILE A 74 -2.70 -30.25 23.26
C ILE A 74 -3.47 -30.00 21.96
N ARG A 75 -4.40 -30.89 21.60
CA ARG A 75 -5.20 -30.77 20.38
C ARG A 75 -6.05 -29.50 20.39
N ASP A 76 -6.60 -29.16 21.55
CA ASP A 76 -7.53 -28.05 21.67
C ASP A 76 -6.80 -26.70 21.76
N MET A 77 -5.60 -26.64 22.37
CA MET A 77 -4.79 -25.42 22.46
C MET A 77 -3.95 -25.13 21.20
N LEU A 78 -3.65 -26.15 20.37
CA LEU A 78 -2.79 -25.98 19.20
C LEU A 78 -3.34 -24.97 18.17
N PRO A 79 -4.63 -25.01 17.77
CA PRO A 79 -5.20 -24.05 16.82
C PRO A 79 -5.15 -22.61 17.37
N GLU A 80 -5.47 -22.42 18.64
CA GLU A 80 -5.52 -21.10 19.28
C GLU A 80 -4.14 -20.42 19.29
N VAL A 81 -3.11 -21.17 19.71
CA VAL A 81 -1.73 -20.66 19.75
C VAL A 81 -1.18 -20.42 18.34
N VAL A 82 -1.46 -21.31 17.39
CA VAL A 82 -1.06 -21.12 15.98
C VAL A 82 -1.73 -19.87 15.40
N LEU A 83 -3.02 -19.64 15.68
CA LEU A 83 -3.74 -18.45 15.25
C LEU A 83 -3.07 -17.19 15.82
N LYS A 84 -2.79 -17.16 17.14
CA LYS A 84 -2.14 -16.06 17.85
C LYS A 84 -0.75 -15.72 17.29
N ARG A 85 0.00 -16.73 16.85
CA ARG A 85 1.30 -16.58 16.16
C ARG A 85 1.15 -16.01 14.74
N THR A 86 0.16 -16.51 13.97
CA THR A 86 -0.08 -16.03 12.60
C THR A 86 -0.63 -14.61 12.52
N THR A 87 -1.40 -14.17 13.51
CA THR A 87 -1.94 -12.80 13.56
C THR A 87 -0.86 -11.78 13.93
N THR A 88 0.13 -12.14 14.75
CA THR A 88 0.96 -11.13 15.44
C THR A 88 2.19 -10.62 14.66
N SER A 89 2.83 -11.37 13.75
CA SER A 89 4.22 -11.02 13.36
C SER A 89 4.48 -10.53 11.93
N LYS A 90 3.82 -11.04 10.88
CA LYS A 90 4.25 -10.76 9.49
C LYS A 90 3.23 -10.08 8.57
N ASN A 91 1.94 -10.32 8.78
CA ASN A 91 0.91 -9.79 7.88
C ASN A 91 0.39 -8.41 8.31
N ILE A 92 0.33 -8.12 9.62
CA ILE A 92 -0.11 -6.80 10.12
C ILE A 92 0.92 -5.71 9.80
N VAL A 93 2.23 -5.97 9.96
CA VAL A 93 3.29 -4.98 9.66
C VAL A 93 3.40 -4.71 8.15
N LYS A 94 3.20 -5.74 7.32
CA LYS A 94 3.23 -5.60 5.85
C LYS A 94 1.96 -4.91 5.32
N SER A 95 0.79 -5.15 5.94
CA SER A 95 -0.46 -4.48 5.58
C SER A 95 -0.50 -3.02 6.09
N ASN A 96 -0.03 -2.76 7.31
CA ASN A 96 0.07 -1.40 7.86
C ASN A 96 1.14 -0.56 7.15
N SER A 97 2.27 -1.13 6.74
CA SER A 97 3.26 -0.36 5.96
C SER A 97 2.75 -0.01 4.55
N LEU A 98 1.88 -0.85 3.97
CA LEU A 98 1.24 -0.59 2.69
C LEU A 98 0.13 0.48 2.83
N LEU A 99 -0.66 0.42 3.92
CA LEU A 99 -1.65 1.45 4.25
C LEU A 99 -1.01 2.80 4.59
N VAL A 100 0.08 2.82 5.39
CA VAL A 100 0.86 4.04 5.68
C VAL A 100 1.53 4.56 4.42
N GLY A 101 2.06 3.68 3.58
CA GLY A 101 2.58 4.02 2.25
C GLY A 101 1.51 4.66 1.37
N LEU A 102 0.30 4.11 1.36
CA LEU A 102 -0.86 4.65 0.63
C LEU A 102 -1.26 6.03 1.17
N LEU A 103 -1.35 6.18 2.50
CA LEU A 103 -1.71 7.43 3.19
C LEU A 103 -0.70 8.57 2.99
N ILE A 104 0.59 8.25 2.90
CA ILE A 104 1.65 9.24 2.62
C ILE A 104 1.75 9.53 1.12
N SER A 105 1.45 8.54 0.26
CA SER A 105 1.45 8.75 -1.18
C SER A 105 0.20 9.47 -1.68
N THR A 106 -0.95 9.40 -0.99
CA THR A 106 -2.17 10.13 -1.38
C THR A 106 -1.99 11.66 -1.48
N PRO A 107 -1.42 12.36 -0.48
CA PRO A 107 -1.17 13.80 -0.57
C PRO A 107 -0.08 14.16 -1.60
N LEU A 108 0.74 13.19 -2.03
CA LEU A 108 1.71 13.38 -3.11
C LEU A 108 1.12 13.07 -4.50
N LEU A 109 0.15 12.16 -4.58
CA LEU A 109 -0.53 11.75 -5.81
C LEU A 109 -1.44 12.86 -6.32
N LEU A 110 -2.07 13.61 -5.41
CA LEU A 110 -3.02 14.66 -5.75
C LEU A 110 -2.32 15.83 -6.49
N PRO A 111 -1.19 16.39 -6.03
CA PRO A 111 -0.41 17.37 -6.77
C PRO A 111 0.13 16.83 -8.10
N LEU A 112 0.57 15.56 -8.15
CA LEU A 112 1.04 14.93 -9.38
C LEU A 112 -0.08 14.76 -10.42
N GLY A 113 -1.27 14.37 -9.98
CA GLY A 113 -2.46 14.24 -10.82
C GLY A 113 -2.90 15.59 -11.38
N ILE A 114 -2.91 16.64 -10.54
CA ILE A 114 -3.20 18.01 -11.00
C ILE A 114 -2.16 18.46 -12.03
N ALA A 115 -0.86 18.26 -11.75
CA ALA A 115 0.21 18.62 -12.67
C ALA A 115 0.07 17.91 -14.02
N TYR A 116 -0.35 16.65 -14.02
CA TYR A 116 -0.62 15.89 -15.24
C TYR A 116 -1.79 16.47 -16.05
N ILE A 117 -2.92 16.76 -15.40
CA ILE A 117 -4.09 17.37 -16.05
C ILE A 117 -3.73 18.76 -16.62
N VAL A 118 -3.03 19.58 -15.85
CA VAL A 118 -2.55 20.89 -16.29
C VAL A 118 -1.64 20.75 -17.51
N SER A 119 -0.71 19.79 -17.50
CA SER A 119 0.19 19.53 -18.62
C SER A 119 -0.57 19.17 -19.90
N ILE A 120 -1.60 18.30 -19.81
CA ILE A 120 -2.47 17.97 -20.95
C ILE A 120 -3.23 19.21 -21.45
N SER A 121 -3.79 20.01 -20.53
CA SER A 121 -4.54 21.21 -20.90
C SER A 121 -3.66 22.23 -21.63
N VAL A 122 -2.43 22.44 -21.13
CA VAL A 122 -1.46 23.33 -21.77
C VAL A 122 -1.09 22.81 -23.15
N PHE A 123 -0.87 21.49 -23.29
CA PHE A 123 -0.58 20.87 -24.58
C PHE A 123 -1.69 21.09 -25.60
N PHE A 124 -2.94 20.87 -25.19
CA PHE A 124 -4.10 21.09 -26.05
C PHE A 124 -4.20 22.57 -26.48
N ALA A 125 -4.09 23.50 -25.52
CA ALA A 125 -4.15 24.93 -25.81
C ALA A 125 -3.06 25.38 -26.80
N MET A 126 -1.85 24.82 -26.69
CA MET A 126 -0.73 25.15 -27.58
C MET A 126 -0.94 24.64 -29.01
N ILE A 127 -1.48 23.43 -29.19
CA ILE A 127 -1.84 22.92 -30.53
C ILE A 127 -2.90 23.81 -31.15
N VAL A 128 -3.94 24.16 -30.40
CA VAL A 128 -5.02 25.03 -30.87
C VAL A 128 -4.48 26.40 -31.27
N THR A 129 -3.57 26.97 -30.47
CA THR A 129 -2.94 28.26 -30.76
C THR A 129 -2.10 28.19 -32.04
N GLY A 130 -1.26 27.15 -32.19
CA GLY A 130 -0.45 26.96 -33.39
C GLY A 130 -1.30 26.79 -34.65
N ALA A 131 -2.36 25.98 -34.58
CA ALA A 131 -3.32 25.82 -35.67
C ALA A 131 -4.06 27.13 -36.00
N SER A 132 -4.44 27.90 -34.98
CA SER A 132 -5.09 29.20 -35.14
C SER A 132 -4.19 30.22 -35.83
N LEU A 133 -2.89 30.22 -35.55
CA LEU A 133 -1.92 31.08 -36.24
C LEU A 133 -1.79 30.74 -37.73
N ILE A 134 -1.73 29.45 -38.06
CA ILE A 134 -1.69 28.98 -39.45
C ILE A 134 -2.98 29.38 -40.19
N PHE A 135 -4.13 29.14 -39.55
CA PHE A 135 -5.43 29.53 -40.10
C PHE A 135 -5.54 31.05 -40.29
N SER A 136 -5.08 31.83 -39.32
CA SER A 136 -5.02 33.30 -39.42
C SER A 136 -4.16 33.74 -40.61
N GLY A 137 -3.05 33.05 -40.89
CA GLY A 137 -2.25 33.31 -42.08
C GLY A 137 -3.05 33.17 -43.38
N VAL A 138 -3.92 32.15 -43.49
CA VAL A 138 -4.81 31.98 -44.66
C VAL A 138 -5.83 33.11 -44.74
N VAL A 139 -6.47 33.46 -43.62
CA VAL A 139 -7.47 34.54 -43.55
C VAL A 139 -6.84 35.90 -43.93
N VAL A 140 -5.60 36.15 -43.52
CA VAL A 140 -4.84 37.35 -43.89
C VAL A 140 -4.69 37.45 -45.39
N ILE A 141 -4.34 36.37 -46.10
CA ILE A 141 -4.24 36.37 -47.57
C ILE A 141 -5.56 36.84 -48.20
N PHE A 142 -6.69 36.26 -47.79
CA PHE A 142 -8.01 36.67 -48.31
C PHE A 142 -8.32 38.14 -48.01
N THR A 143 -8.01 38.59 -46.79
CA THR A 143 -8.27 39.96 -46.35
C THR A 143 -7.48 40.97 -47.21
N PHE A 144 -6.21 40.69 -47.46
CA PHE A 144 -5.35 41.55 -48.27
C PHE A 144 -5.71 41.50 -49.76
N ILE A 145 -6.19 40.36 -50.29
CA ILE A 145 -6.71 40.28 -51.65
C ILE A 145 -7.96 41.17 -51.80
N VAL A 146 -8.91 41.09 -50.87
CA VAL A 146 -10.11 41.92 -50.90
C VAL A 146 -9.75 43.40 -50.80
N GLN A 147 -8.84 43.77 -49.89
CA GLN A 147 -8.36 45.16 -49.78
C GLN A 147 -7.67 45.64 -51.06
N ALA A 148 -6.88 44.79 -51.72
CA ALA A 148 -6.21 45.12 -52.96
C ALA A 148 -7.21 45.33 -54.12
N LEU A 149 -8.30 44.56 -54.18
CA LEU A 149 -9.37 44.71 -55.18
C LEU A 149 -10.24 45.95 -54.93
N LEU A 150 -10.47 46.29 -53.66
CA LEU A 150 -11.24 47.47 -53.27
C LEU A 150 -10.39 48.74 -53.21
N ALA A 151 -9.08 48.66 -53.39
CA ALA A 151 -8.23 49.84 -53.43
C ALA A 151 -8.42 50.56 -54.77
N TRP A 152 -9.07 51.73 -54.75
CA TRP A 152 -9.18 52.66 -55.91
C TRP A 152 -7.85 53.39 -56.16
N GLY A 153 -6.73 52.68 -56.00
CA GLY A 153 -5.37 53.22 -56.02
C GLY A 153 -4.63 52.91 -57.33
N SER A 154 -3.42 53.45 -57.46
CA SER A 154 -2.52 53.11 -58.57
C SER A 154 -2.08 51.65 -58.49
N THR A 155 -1.73 51.05 -59.63
CA THR A 155 -1.23 49.66 -59.70
C THR A 155 -0.13 49.36 -58.69
N SER A 156 0.75 50.33 -58.41
CA SER A 156 1.80 50.22 -57.40
C SER A 156 1.28 49.98 -55.98
N THR A 157 0.17 50.64 -55.59
CA THR A 157 -0.43 50.46 -54.26
C THR A 157 -1.05 49.07 -54.08
N VAL A 158 -1.69 48.54 -55.12
CA VAL A 158 -2.25 47.18 -55.13
C VAL A 158 -1.16 46.14 -54.92
N PHE A 159 -0.04 46.25 -55.66
CA PHE A 159 1.09 45.33 -55.50
C PHE A 159 1.73 45.42 -54.12
N LEU A 160 1.86 46.62 -53.57
CA LEU A 160 2.43 46.82 -52.23
C LEU A 160 1.55 46.17 -51.15
N THR A 161 0.25 46.38 -51.20
CA THR A 161 -0.72 45.78 -50.27
C THR A 161 -0.72 44.25 -50.33
N LEU A 162 -0.71 43.67 -51.54
CA LEU A 162 -0.59 42.22 -51.71
C LEU A 162 0.75 41.67 -51.19
N GLY A 163 1.86 42.37 -51.47
CA GLY A 163 3.18 42.00 -50.99
C GLY A 163 3.25 41.95 -49.46
N ILE A 164 2.72 42.97 -48.79
CA ILE A 164 2.63 42.99 -47.32
C ILE A 164 1.77 41.82 -46.83
N GLY A 165 0.59 41.60 -47.44
CA GLY A 165 -0.31 40.52 -47.06
C GLY A 165 0.35 39.13 -47.13
N PHE A 166 1.10 38.86 -48.20
CA PHE A 166 1.84 37.60 -48.34
C PHE A 166 2.97 37.47 -47.32
N ILE A 167 3.72 38.54 -47.05
CA ILE A 167 4.79 38.52 -46.04
C ILE A 167 4.18 38.26 -44.65
N THR A 168 3.11 38.96 -44.29
CA THR A 168 2.44 38.76 -43.00
C THR A 168 1.89 37.35 -42.85
N ALA A 169 1.25 36.82 -43.90
CA ALA A 169 0.75 35.44 -43.91
C ALA A 169 1.87 34.41 -43.77
N ALA A 170 2.98 34.58 -44.50
CA ALA A 170 4.15 33.71 -44.42
C ALA A 170 4.76 33.71 -43.01
N VAL A 171 4.89 34.88 -42.37
CA VAL A 171 5.39 35.00 -41.01
C VAL A 171 4.46 34.29 -40.02
N LEU A 172 3.14 34.48 -40.11
CA LEU A 172 2.18 33.82 -39.22
C LEU A 172 2.23 32.30 -39.34
N MET A 173 2.27 31.78 -40.57
CA MET A 173 2.37 30.34 -40.82
C MET A 173 3.71 29.76 -40.33
N LEU A 174 4.80 30.50 -40.50
CA LEU A 174 6.13 30.09 -40.04
C LEU A 174 6.17 30.06 -38.51
N VAL A 175 5.69 31.10 -37.84
CA VAL A 175 5.63 31.17 -36.36
C VAL A 175 4.74 30.05 -35.83
N GLY A 176 3.57 29.82 -36.42
CA GLY A 176 2.68 28.72 -36.05
C GLY A 176 3.35 27.35 -36.15
N ASN A 177 4.07 27.08 -37.25
CA ASN A 177 4.82 25.84 -37.44
C ASN A 177 5.99 25.68 -36.46
N ILE A 178 6.78 26.75 -36.23
CA ILE A 178 7.87 26.72 -35.25
C ILE A 178 7.32 26.43 -33.86
N MET A 179 6.21 27.05 -33.48
CA MET A 179 5.58 26.83 -32.19
C MET A 179 5.19 25.35 -32.02
N ILE A 180 4.47 24.77 -32.99
CA ILE A 180 4.10 23.35 -32.96
C ILE A 180 5.34 22.44 -32.89
N TYR A 181 6.40 22.76 -33.63
CA TYR A 181 7.65 21.99 -33.63
C TYR A 181 8.36 22.03 -32.27
N VAL A 182 8.55 23.22 -31.70
CA VAL A 182 9.18 23.41 -30.39
C VAL A 182 8.40 22.64 -29.31
N PHE A 183 7.07 22.68 -29.34
CA PHE A 183 6.25 21.96 -28.38
C PHE A 183 6.32 20.44 -28.52
N LYS A 184 6.29 19.91 -29.75
CA LYS A 184 6.52 18.47 -29.98
C LYS A 184 7.88 18.04 -29.41
N LYS A 185 8.91 18.86 -29.59
CA LYS A 185 10.25 18.60 -29.06
C LYS A 185 10.27 18.61 -27.53
N LEU A 186 9.67 19.62 -26.90
CA LEU A 186 9.54 19.70 -25.43
C LEU A 186 8.81 18.49 -24.86
N MET A 187 7.72 18.06 -25.49
CA MET A 187 6.96 16.88 -25.09
C MET A 187 7.81 15.61 -25.14
N MET A 188 8.55 15.40 -26.22
CA MET A 188 9.44 14.25 -26.36
C MET A 188 10.52 14.26 -25.27
N THR A 189 11.08 15.44 -24.95
CA THR A 189 12.03 15.58 -23.83
C THR A 189 11.40 15.25 -22.48
N LEU A 190 10.17 15.69 -22.21
CA LEU A 190 9.45 15.38 -20.98
C LEU A 190 9.17 13.89 -20.83
N ILE A 191 8.70 13.22 -21.90
CA ILE A 191 8.46 11.77 -21.91
C ILE A 191 9.77 10.99 -21.67
N LEU A 192 10.87 11.42 -22.30
CA LEU A 192 12.17 10.79 -22.10
C LEU A 192 12.69 11.03 -20.68
N ALA A 193 12.47 12.21 -20.10
CA ALA A 193 12.85 12.53 -18.72
C ALA A 193 12.07 11.67 -17.72
N THR A 194 10.74 11.54 -17.87
CA THR A 194 9.91 10.70 -17.01
C THR A 194 10.23 9.21 -17.19
N SER A 195 10.48 8.76 -18.42
CA SER A 195 10.92 7.38 -18.71
C SER A 195 12.26 7.05 -18.04
N ARG A 196 13.23 7.97 -18.10
CA ARG A 196 14.53 7.80 -17.42
C ARG A 196 14.40 7.79 -15.90
N LEU A 197 13.55 8.64 -15.34
CA LEU A 197 13.27 8.65 -13.90
C LEU A 197 12.58 7.36 -13.45
N ALA A 198 11.57 6.90 -14.20
CA ALA A 198 10.88 5.64 -13.93
C ALA A 198 11.84 4.44 -13.99
N LYS A 199 12.74 4.38 -14.99
CA LYS A 199 13.75 3.32 -15.11
C LYS A 199 14.75 3.36 -13.96
N LYS A 200 15.15 4.55 -13.49
CA LYS A 200 16.07 4.73 -12.35
C LYS A 200 15.46 4.30 -11.01
N ILE A 201 14.14 4.44 -10.86
CA ILE A 201 13.39 4.03 -9.66
C ILE A 201 13.05 2.53 -9.71
N GLY A 202 12.68 1.99 -10.87
CA GLY A 202 12.35 0.56 -11.06
C GLY A 202 13.57 -0.36 -11.15
N GLY A 203 14.71 0.13 -11.63
CA GLY A 203 15.92 -0.67 -11.84
C GLY A 203 16.64 -1.13 -10.57
N LYS A 204 16.45 -0.44 -9.43
CA LYS A 204 17.08 -0.82 -8.15
C LYS A 204 16.45 -2.04 -7.47
N LYS A 205 15.33 -2.56 -7.99
CA LYS A 205 14.60 -3.66 -7.35
C LYS A 205 14.99 -5.07 -7.84
N HIS A 206 15.88 -5.17 -8.83
CA HIS A 206 16.27 -6.45 -9.45
C HIS A 206 17.70 -6.93 -9.14
N GLU A 207 18.50 -6.20 -8.34
CA GLU A 207 19.87 -6.59 -7.99
C GLU A 207 20.03 -7.15 -6.55
N SER A 208 18.92 -7.41 -5.83
CA SER A 208 18.96 -8.06 -4.52
C SER A 208 18.11 -9.34 -4.52
N ILE A 209 18.54 -10.35 -5.28
CA ILE A 209 18.19 -11.76 -5.06
C ILE A 209 19.49 -12.55 -5.14
#